data_AF-A0A521R818-F1
#
_entry.id   AF-A0A521R818-F1
#
_cell.length_a   1.000
_cell.length_b   1.000
_cell.length_c   1.000
_cell.angle_alpha   90.00
_cell.angle_beta   90.00
_cell.angle_gamma   90.00
#
_symmetry.space_group_name_H-M   'P 1'
#
loop_
_entity.id
_entity.type
_entity.pdbx_description
1 polymer ?
#
loop_
_entity_poly.entity_id
_entity_poly.type
_entity_poly.pdbx_seq_one_letter_code
_entity_poly.pdbx_strand_id
1 'polypeptide(L)' 'YRFYELVQVYGTTWKELIQEEFGDGIMSAIDFDMTMERQPDQKGDRVKIAMSGKFLGYKSY' A
#
# COMPACT_ATOMS: atom_id res chain seq x y z
N TYR A 1 0.48 11.20 11.57
CA TYR A 1 0.41 12.39 10.69
C TYR A 1 0.92 12.11 9.28
N ARG A 2 2.21 11.85 9.04
CA ARG A 2 2.74 11.68 7.67
C ARG A 2 2.15 10.51 6.87
N PHE A 3 1.82 9.39 7.52
CA PHE A 3 1.09 8.29 6.83
C PHE A 3 -0.29 8.71 6.34
N TYR A 4 -1.00 9.54 7.10
CA TYR A 4 -2.31 10.06 6.69
C TYR A 4 -2.17 10.98 5.47
N GLU A 5 -1.15 11.86 5.47
CA GLU A 5 -0.82 12.72 4.33
C GLU A 5 -0.44 11.88 3.09
N LEU A 6 0.36 10.82 3.25
CA LEU A 6 0.67 9.88 2.17
C LEU A 6 -0.58 9.26 1.57
N VAL A 7 -1.50 8.76 2.40
CA VAL A 7 -2.78 8.18 1.94
C VAL A 7 -3.65 9.25 1.27
N GLN A 8 -3.66 10.47 1.79
CA GLN A 8 -4.44 11.57 1.21
C GLN A 8 -3.89 12.00 -0.17
N VAL A 9 -2.56 11.98 -0.35
CA VAL A 9 -1.90 12.38 -1.61
C VAL A 9 -1.90 11.25 -2.65
N TYR A 10 -1.63 10.01 -2.23
CA TYR A 10 -1.40 8.88 -3.14
C TYR A 10 -2.51 7.83 -3.13
N GLY A 11 -3.49 7.91 -2.24
CA GLY A 11 -4.53 6.89 -2.10
C GLY A 11 -5.33 6.64 -3.38
N THR A 12 -5.60 7.70 -4.16
CA THR A 12 -6.25 7.56 -5.48
C THR A 12 -5.35 6.87 -6.49
N THR A 13 -4.07 7.24 -6.55
CA THR A 13 -3.08 6.60 -7.43
C THR A 13 -2.89 5.13 -7.08
N TRP A 14 -2.80 4.78 -5.81
CA TRP A 14 -2.71 3.37 -5.39
C TRP A 14 -3.95 2.58 -5.79
N LYS A 15 -5.15 3.17 -5.63
CA LYS A 15 -6.38 2.54 -6.08
C LYS A 15 -6.34 2.26 -7.59
N GLU A 16 -5.97 3.25 -8.40
CA GLU A 16 -5.90 3.11 -9.86
C GLU A 16 -4.89 2.04 -10.27
N LEU A 17 -3.67 2.06 -9.71
CA LEU A 17 -2.65 1.05 -9.99
C LEU A 17 -3.10 -0.36 -9.59
N ILE A 18 -3.78 -0.53 -8.45
CA ILE A 18 -4.33 -1.83 -8.05
C ILE A 18 -5.40 -2.28 -9.04
N GLN A 19 -6.27 -1.38 -9.50
CA GLN A 19 -7.32 -1.72 -10.46
C GLN A 19 -6.77 -2.04 -11.85
N GLU A 20 -5.72 -1.36 -12.30
CA GLU A 20 -5.05 -1.62 -13.58
C GLU A 20 -4.33 -2.98 -13.58
N GLU A 21 -3.64 -3.32 -12.49
CA GLU A 21 -2.83 -4.55 -12.40
C GLU A 21 -3.65 -5.79 -11.97
N PHE A 22 -4.63 -5.64 -11.07
CA PHE A 22 -5.37 -6.75 -10.45
C PHE A 22 -6.86 -6.79 -10.78
N GLY A 23 -7.42 -5.72 -11.35
CA GLY A 23 -8.85 -5.59 -11.64
C GLY A 23 -9.66 -4.96 -10.51
N ASP A 24 -10.99 -4.92 -10.66
CA ASP A 24 -11.86 -4.24 -9.71
C ASP A 24 -11.95 -4.98 -8.36
N GLY A 25 -11.44 -4.35 -7.32
CA GLY A 25 -11.31 -4.94 -5.99
C GLY A 25 -10.51 -4.08 -5.04
N ILE A 26 -10.11 -4.67 -3.91
CA ILE A 26 -9.32 -4.01 -2.86
C ILE A 26 -8.14 -4.85 -2.42
N MET A 27 -7.12 -4.17 -1.91
CA MET A 27 -6.15 -4.78 -1.01
C MET A 27 -6.76 -4.89 0.39
N SER A 28 -6.87 -6.11 0.91
CA SER A 28 -7.34 -6.38 2.28
C SER A 28 -6.44 -5.70 3.33
N ALA A 29 -7.06 -5.17 4.38
CA ALA A 29 -6.38 -4.70 5.59
C ALA A 29 -6.53 -5.68 6.78
N ILE A 30 -7.17 -6.84 6.57
CA ILE A 30 -7.34 -7.90 7.59
C ILE A 30 -6.35 -9.04 7.32
N ASP A 31 -6.47 -9.66 6.14
CA ASP A 31 -5.44 -10.56 5.57
C ASP A 31 -4.34 -9.68 4.97
N PHE A 32 -3.43 -9.22 5.84
CA PHE A 32 -2.46 -8.17 5.57
C PHE A 32 -1.22 -8.31 6.46
N ASP A 33 -0.04 -8.13 5.86
CA ASP A 33 1.26 -8.09 6.51
C ASP A 33 1.97 -6.76 6.24
N MET A 34 2.67 -6.26 7.26
CA MET A 34 3.53 -5.08 7.15
C MET A 34 4.84 -5.31 7.87
N THR A 35 5.94 -4.96 7.20
CA THR A 35 7.28 -4.96 7.79
C THR A 35 7.89 -3.57 7.72
N MET A 36 8.64 -3.21 8.75
CA MET A 36 9.38 -1.95 8.83
C MET A 36 10.83 -2.23 9.16
N GLU A 37 11.73 -1.70 8.34
CA GLU A 37 13.16 -1.86 8.52
C GLU A 37 13.90 -0.53 8.34
N ARG A 38 15.05 -0.44 9.00
CA ARG A 38 15.99 0.65 8.79
C ARG A 38 16.79 0.35 7.53
N GLN A 39 16.78 1.27 6.59
CA GLN A 39 17.59 1.19 5.38
C GLN A 39 18.75 2.19 5.48
N PRO A 40 20.01 1.74 5.56
CA PRO A 40 21.17 2.63 5.57
C PRO A 40 21.24 3.50 4.31
N ASP A 41 21.55 4.78 4.48
CA ASP A 41 21.70 5.73 3.36
C ASP A 41 22.78 6.77 3.69
N GLN A 42 23.54 7.20 2.67
CA GLN A 42 24.66 8.14 2.82
C GLN A 42 24.23 9.50 3.38
N LYS A 43 22.96 9.89 3.22
CA LYS A 43 22.40 11.16 3.69
C LYS A 43 21.60 11.01 4.99
N GLY A 44 21.72 9.85 5.65
CA GLY A 44 20.99 9.49 6.85
C GLY A 44 19.95 8.41 6.58
N ASP A 45 19.87 7.45 7.50
CA ASP A 45 19.05 6.25 7.35
C ASP A 45 17.58 6.55 7.02
N ARG A 46 17.01 5.68 6.20
CA ARG A 46 15.62 5.75 5.76
C ARG A 46 14.76 4.74 6.51
N VAL A 47 13.49 5.09 6.68
CA VAL A 47 12.46 4.15 7.12
C VAL A 47 11.90 3.46 5.88
N LYS A 48 12.13 2.15 5.74
CA LYS A 48 11.58 1.35 4.65
C LYS A 48 10.44 0.51 5.17
N ILE A 49 9.34 0.52 4.42
CA ILE A 49 8.10 -0.16 4.78
C ILE A 49 7.66 -0.99 3.58
N ALA A 50 7.37 -2.26 3.83
CA ALA A 50 6.69 -3.13 2.87
C ALA A 50 5.31 -3.48 3.41
N MET A 51 4.30 -3.41 2.56
CA MET A 51 2.90 -3.71 2.86
C MET A 51 2.41 -4.73 1.84
N SER A 52 1.80 -5.80 2.31
CA SER A 52 1.25 -6.87 1.46
C SER A 52 -0.13 -7.23 1.98
N GLY A 53 -1.17 -6.97 1.20
CA GLY A 53 -2.53 -7.39 1.52
C GLY A 53 -3.09 -8.31 0.44
N LYS A 54 -3.89 -9.29 0.85
CA LYS A 54 -4.59 -10.16 -0.10
C LYS A 54 -5.53 -9.35 -0.99
N PHE A 55 -5.46 -9.55 -2.29
CA PHE A 55 -6.42 -8.96 -3.23
C PHE A 55 -7.79 -9.61 -3.11
N LEU A 56 -8.84 -8.79 -3.00
CA LEU A 56 -10.23 -9.21 -2.92
C LEU A 56 -11.01 -8.54 -4.06
N GLY A 57 -11.26 -9.31 -5.12
CA GLY A 57 -12.08 -8.86 -6.25
C GLY A 57 -13.54 -8.68 -5.88
N TYR A 58 -14.18 -7.64 -6.40
CA TYR A 58 -15.61 -7.44 -6.20
C TYR A 58 -16.42 -8.41 -7.06
N LYS A 59 -17.53 -8.90 -6.50
CA LYS A 59 -18.47 -9.75 -7.23
C LYS A 59 -19.52 -8.89 -7.88
N SER A 60 -19.72 -9.07 -9.19
CA SER A 60 -20.89 -8.58 -9.90
C SER A 60 -22.05 -9.54 -9.59
N TYR A 61 -23.11 -9.04 -8.96
CA TYR A 61 -24.35 -9.77 -8.70
C TYR A 61 -25.47 -9.24 -9.59
#